data_AF-A0AA36NND5-F1
#
_entry.id   AF-A0AA36NND5-F1
#
_cell.length_a   1.000
_cell.length_b   1.000
_cell.length_c   1.000
_cell.angle_alpha   90.00
_cell.angle_beta   90.00
_cell.angle_gamma   90.00
#
_symmetry.space_group_name_H-M   'P 1'
#
loop_
_entity.id
_entity.type
_entity.pdbx_description
1 polymer ?
#
loop_
_entity_poly.entity_id
_entity_poly.type
_entity_poly.pdbx_seq_one_letter_code
_entity_poly.pdbx_strand_id
1 'polypeptide(L)'
;MAVFGARGLALFGLVQGAMRMPEEFNVETDFDVKNKYQKAQKYIRCDLCTMAVGNTFDSVGTSFTEDDVYDHIEKICNIDDLYAKHELIEVGKTWKMVEVSDTTNRTAHAVRWQSHAMKELCDNIIRPYDDEIKDLFLKRLKKGRKEGMRAEVVGAAGSPSRGFEW
;
A
#
# COMPACT_ATOMS: atom_id res chain seq x y z
N MET A 1 1.90 55.27 11.46
CA MET A 1 2.79 54.19 11.01
C MET A 1 2.09 52.86 11.28
N ALA A 2 1.64 52.18 10.23
CA ALA A 2 1.17 50.79 10.32
C ALA A 2 1.63 50.10 9.04
N VAL A 3 2.62 49.21 9.16
CA VAL A 3 3.21 48.47 8.05
C VAL A 3 2.36 47.23 7.81
N PHE A 4 1.70 47.17 6.65
CA PHE A 4 1.10 45.95 6.12
C PHE A 4 2.22 45.05 5.60
N GLY A 5 2.48 43.94 6.29
CA GLY A 5 3.41 42.88 5.85
C GLY A 5 2.68 41.81 5.04
N ALA A 6 3.06 41.70 3.77
CA ALA A 6 2.37 40.94 2.74
C ALA A 6 2.46 39.41 2.88
N ARG A 7 1.30 38.78 2.64
CA ARG A 7 1.06 37.55 1.85
C ARG A 7 2.31 36.75 1.44
N GLY A 8 2.54 35.63 2.12
CA GLY A 8 3.31 34.50 1.60
C GLY A 8 2.38 33.32 1.32
N LEU A 9 1.55 33.41 0.28
CA LEU A 9 0.81 32.25 -0.24
C LEU A 9 1.81 31.36 -0.97
N ALA A 10 2.28 30.32 -0.28
CA ALA A 10 3.06 29.24 -0.87
C ALA A 10 2.19 28.51 -1.91
N LEU A 11 2.31 28.92 -3.17
CA LEU A 11 1.92 28.14 -4.33
C LEU A 11 2.87 26.93 -4.41
N PHE A 12 2.58 25.88 -3.66
CA PHE A 12 3.11 24.55 -3.98
C PHE A 12 2.44 24.13 -5.30
N GLY A 13 3.23 24.18 -6.36
CA GLY A 13 2.83 23.79 -7.70
C GLY A 13 2.22 22.40 -7.68
N LEU A 14 1.03 22.30 -8.26
CA LEU A 14 0.46 21.04 -8.71
C LEU A 14 1.43 20.45 -9.73
N VAL A 15 2.36 19.61 -9.28
CA VAL A 15 2.96 18.61 -10.15
C VAL A 15 1.80 17.69 -10.53
N GLN A 16 1.19 17.97 -11.67
CA GLN A 16 0.30 17.03 -12.32
C GLN A 16 1.17 15.85 -12.71
N GLY A 17 1.14 14.79 -11.90
CA GLY A 17 1.79 13.53 -12.23
C GLY A 17 1.40 13.14 -13.65
N ALA A 18 2.40 12.87 -14.50
CA ALA A 18 2.16 12.39 -15.84
C ALA A 18 1.40 11.07 -15.73
N MET A 19 0.09 11.11 -16.04
CA MET A 19 -0.70 9.89 -16.07
C MET A 19 -0.14 9.00 -17.17
N ARG A 20 0.24 7.79 -16.79
CA ARG A 20 0.39 6.71 -17.76
C ARG A 20 -0.94 6.57 -18.49
N MET A 21 -0.87 6.50 -19.80
CA MET A 21 -2.03 6.16 -20.60
C MET A 21 -1.93 4.68 -20.92
N PRO A 22 -2.99 3.88 -20.73
CA PRO A 22 -3.01 2.51 -21.24
C PRO A 22 -2.84 2.52 -22.76
N GLU A 23 -2.23 1.47 -23.32
CA GLU A 23 -1.87 1.38 -24.75
C GLU A 23 -3.09 1.46 -25.70
N GLU A 24 -4.30 1.25 -25.19
CA GLU A 24 -5.57 1.30 -25.96
C GLU A 24 -6.51 2.40 -25.42
N PHE A 25 -6.01 3.63 -25.25
CA PHE A 25 -6.83 4.76 -24.79
C PHE A 25 -7.83 5.24 -25.86
N ASN A 26 -9.13 5.12 -25.60
CA ASN A 26 -10.18 5.73 -26.41
C ASN A 26 -10.81 6.94 -25.69
N VAL A 27 -10.61 8.13 -26.24
CA VAL A 27 -11.05 9.40 -25.64
C VAL A 27 -12.55 9.44 -25.34
N GLU A 28 -13.40 8.81 -26.16
CA GLU A 28 -14.86 8.91 -26.04
C GLU A 28 -15.43 8.03 -24.91
N THR A 29 -14.81 6.87 -24.64
CA THR A 29 -15.30 5.91 -23.65
C THR A 29 -14.53 5.96 -22.34
N ASP A 30 -13.27 6.38 -22.38
CA ASP A 30 -12.34 6.21 -21.28
C ASP A 30 -12.26 7.43 -20.38
N PHE A 31 -12.65 8.62 -20.89
CA PHE A 31 -12.51 9.87 -20.16
C PHE A 31 -13.39 9.92 -18.90
N ASP A 32 -14.62 9.41 -18.99
CA ASP A 32 -15.55 9.36 -17.85
C ASP A 32 -15.07 8.37 -16.78
N VAL A 33 -14.60 7.20 -17.21
CA VAL A 33 -14.07 6.15 -16.32
C VAL A 33 -12.78 6.61 -15.65
N LYS A 34 -11.89 7.27 -16.41
CA LYS A 34 -10.65 7.88 -15.90
C LYS A 34 -10.96 8.97 -14.86
N ASN A 35 -11.86 9.90 -15.18
CA ASN A 35 -12.25 10.97 -14.25
C ASN A 35 -12.89 10.43 -12.97
N LYS A 36 -13.68 9.35 -13.07
CA LYS A 36 -14.25 8.65 -11.92
C LYS A 36 -13.15 8.16 -10.97
N TYR A 37 -12.15 7.44 -11.48
CA TYR A 37 -11.08 6.91 -10.64
C TYR A 37 -10.10 7.98 -10.16
N GLN A 38 -9.85 9.05 -10.92
CA GLN A 38 -9.09 10.21 -10.43
C GLN A 38 -9.73 10.85 -9.19
N LYS A 39 -11.07 10.98 -9.17
CA LYS A 39 -11.78 11.50 -7.99
C LYS A 39 -11.63 10.58 -6.78
N ALA A 40 -11.54 9.26 -7.00
CA ALA A 40 -11.34 8.27 -5.95
C ALA A 40 -9.94 8.34 -5.31
N GLN A 41 -8.91 8.68 -6.09
CA GLN A 41 -7.49 8.65 -5.66
C GLN A 41 -7.21 9.40 -4.36
N LYS A 42 -7.92 10.50 -4.05
CA LYS A 42 -7.70 11.26 -2.81
C LYS A 42 -8.24 10.59 -1.55
N TYR A 43 -9.21 9.68 -1.69
CA TYR A 43 -9.85 9.01 -0.55
C TYR A 43 -9.17 7.68 -0.21
N ILE A 44 -8.65 6.99 -1.23
CA ILE A 44 -8.18 5.60 -1.12
C ILE A 44 -6.68 5.49 -0.79
N ARG A 45 -5.99 6.63 -0.57
CA ARG A 45 -4.53 6.66 -0.37
C ARG A 45 -4.08 5.79 0.81
N CYS A 46 -4.75 5.95 1.95
CA CYS A 46 -4.42 5.22 3.17
C CYS A 46 -4.76 3.73 3.03
N ASP A 47 -5.91 3.42 2.44
CA ASP A 47 -6.36 2.04 2.24
C ASP A 47 -5.39 1.30 1.29
N LEU A 48 -5.01 1.95 0.18
CA LEU A 48 -4.06 1.41 -0.78
C LEU A 48 -2.67 1.19 -0.16
N CYS A 49 -2.18 2.15 0.62
CA CYS A 49 -0.90 2.02 1.33
C CYS A 49 -0.94 0.86 2.33
N THR A 50 -1.99 0.79 3.14
CA THR A 50 -2.16 -0.27 4.14
C THR A 50 -2.22 -1.64 3.48
N MET A 51 -2.94 -1.77 2.38
CA MET A 51 -3.06 -3.01 1.62
C MET A 51 -1.72 -3.42 0.97
N ALA A 52 -1.06 -2.51 0.25
CA ALA A 52 0.18 -2.83 -0.46
C ALA A 52 1.34 -3.15 0.50
N VAL A 53 1.53 -2.30 1.52
CA VAL A 53 2.56 -2.49 2.55
C VAL A 53 2.23 -3.69 3.44
N GLY A 54 0.97 -3.87 3.82
CA GLY A 54 0.51 -5.02 4.59
C GLY A 54 0.77 -6.34 3.88
N ASN A 55 0.43 -6.44 2.60
CA ASN A 55 0.71 -7.62 1.79
C ASN A 55 2.21 -7.93 1.72
N THR A 56 3.07 -6.90 1.61
CA THR A 56 4.52 -7.09 1.67
C THR A 56 4.97 -7.60 3.04
N PHE A 57 4.40 -7.09 4.14
CA PHE A 57 4.68 -7.62 5.49
C PHE A 57 4.30 -9.09 5.63
N ASP A 58 3.13 -9.46 5.12
CA ASP A 58 2.65 -10.84 5.22
C ASP A 58 3.45 -11.79 4.32
N SER A 59 3.88 -11.31 3.14
CA SER A 59 4.68 -12.10 2.19
C SER A 59 6.12 -12.32 2.68
N VAL A 60 6.72 -11.32 3.31
CA VAL A 60 8.14 -11.31 3.74
C VAL A 60 8.34 -11.94 5.13
N GLY A 61 7.30 -12.46 5.79
CA GLY A 61 7.40 -13.33 6.98
C GLY A 61 8.46 -12.94 8.03
N THR A 62 9.04 -13.93 8.72
CA THR A 62 10.11 -13.71 9.73
C THR A 62 11.46 -14.35 9.36
N SER A 63 11.51 -15.18 8.32
CA SER A 63 12.69 -15.97 7.92
C SER A 63 13.45 -15.41 6.71
N PHE A 64 13.18 -14.17 6.31
CA PHE A 64 13.72 -13.61 5.06
C PHE A 64 15.06 -12.89 5.26
N THR A 65 15.84 -12.84 4.18
CA THR A 65 17.11 -12.10 4.13
C THR A 65 16.85 -10.64 3.80
N GLU A 66 17.89 -9.81 3.96
CA GLU A 66 17.80 -8.40 3.61
C GLU A 66 17.44 -8.22 2.13
N ASP A 67 18.11 -8.95 1.24
CA ASP A 67 17.88 -8.90 -0.22
C ASP A 67 16.42 -9.24 -0.62
N ASP A 68 15.80 -10.23 0.04
CA ASP A 68 14.41 -10.59 -0.25
C ASP A 68 13.43 -9.44 0.10
N VAL A 69 13.74 -8.65 1.13
CA VAL A 69 12.96 -7.47 1.52
C VAL A 69 13.06 -6.40 0.45
N TYR A 70 14.25 -6.17 -0.10
CA TYR A 70 14.47 -5.21 -1.19
C TYR A 70 13.67 -5.61 -2.45
N ASP A 71 13.77 -6.87 -2.86
CA ASP A 71 13.06 -7.39 -4.04
C ASP A 71 11.54 -7.27 -3.91
N HIS A 72 11.01 -7.51 -2.72
CA HIS A 72 9.58 -7.38 -2.46
C HIS A 72 9.12 -5.93 -2.43
N ILE A 73 9.90 -5.01 -1.87
CA ILE A 73 9.56 -3.58 -1.81
C ILE A 73 9.65 -2.95 -3.20
N GLU A 74 10.63 -3.30 -4.03
CA GLU A 74 10.70 -2.80 -5.42
C GLU A 74 9.46 -3.19 -6.26
N LYS A 75 8.83 -4.31 -5.90
CA LYS A 75 7.63 -4.85 -6.55
C LYS A 75 6.33 -4.52 -5.80
N ILE A 76 6.37 -3.68 -4.76
CA ILE A 76 5.21 -3.37 -3.91
C ILE A 76 4.01 -2.80 -4.67
N CYS A 77 4.26 -2.09 -5.79
CA CYS A 77 3.23 -1.53 -6.66
C CYS A 77 2.93 -2.39 -7.90
N ASN A 78 3.62 -3.52 -8.09
CA ASN A 78 3.42 -4.46 -9.20
C ASN A 78 2.66 -5.72 -8.71
N ILE A 79 1.51 -5.50 -8.07
CA ILE A 79 0.68 -6.52 -7.41
C ILE A 79 -0.70 -6.59 -8.06
N ASP A 80 -0.72 -6.89 -9.36
CA ASP A 80 -1.94 -6.88 -10.18
C ASP A 80 -3.03 -7.83 -9.62
N ASP A 81 -2.63 -8.97 -9.06
CA ASP A 81 -3.53 -9.92 -8.39
C ASP A 81 -4.20 -9.32 -7.15
N LEU A 82 -3.49 -8.48 -6.40
CA LEU A 82 -4.04 -7.83 -5.20
C LEU A 82 -5.03 -6.73 -5.61
N TYR A 83 -4.71 -5.97 -6.66
CA TYR A 83 -5.62 -4.98 -7.22
C TYR A 83 -6.88 -5.61 -7.82
N ALA A 84 -6.75 -6.79 -8.44
CA ALA A 84 -7.89 -7.52 -8.98
C ALA A 84 -8.90 -7.95 -7.91
N LYS A 85 -8.40 -8.29 -6.70
CA LYS A 85 -9.20 -8.68 -5.52
C LYS A 85 -9.92 -7.52 -4.84
N HIS A 86 -9.58 -6.29 -5.16
CA HIS A 86 -10.19 -5.11 -4.56
C HIS A 86 -10.97 -4.31 -5.60
N GLU A 87 -12.04 -3.64 -5.15
CA GLU A 87 -12.84 -2.72 -5.94
C GLU A 87 -13.01 -1.38 -5.26
N LEU A 88 -13.15 -0.35 -6.09
CA LEU A 88 -13.42 1.01 -5.62
C LEU A 88 -14.90 1.31 -5.76
N ILE A 89 -15.57 1.42 -4.63
CA ILE A 89 -17.01 1.70 -4.55
C ILE A 89 -17.21 3.15 -4.12
N GLU A 90 -18.11 3.84 -4.82
CA GLU A 90 -18.61 5.15 -4.40
C GLU A 90 -19.73 4.97 -3.38
N VAL A 91 -19.49 5.40 -2.13
CA VAL A 91 -20.46 5.39 -1.05
C VAL A 91 -20.83 6.84 -0.73
N GLY A 92 -21.94 7.30 -1.30
CA GLY A 92 -22.42 8.68 -1.15
C GLY A 92 -21.49 9.70 -1.84
N LYS A 93 -20.76 10.49 -1.05
CA LYS A 93 -19.75 11.47 -1.54
C LYS A 93 -18.30 11.02 -1.29
N THR A 94 -18.12 9.77 -0.87
CA THR A 94 -16.82 9.21 -0.49
C THR A 94 -16.54 7.95 -1.28
N TRP A 95 -15.26 7.60 -1.40
CA TRP A 95 -14.81 6.37 -2.05
C TRP A 95 -14.22 5.44 -1.01
N LYS A 96 -14.49 4.15 -1.15
CA LYS A 96 -13.91 3.10 -0.30
C LYS A 96 -13.38 1.98 -1.17
N MET A 97 -12.27 1.40 -0.71
CA MET A 97 -11.75 0.16 -1.25
C MET A 97 -12.40 -1.01 -0.51
N VAL A 98 -12.97 -1.96 -1.25
CA VAL A 98 -13.66 -3.14 -0.69
C VAL A 98 -13.16 -4.37 -1.43
N GLU A 99 -13.14 -5.53 -0.78
CA GLU A 99 -12.87 -6.79 -1.46
C GLU A 99 -13.97 -7.10 -2.47
N VAL A 100 -13.57 -7.61 -3.64
CA VAL A 100 -14.49 -8.05 -4.69
C VAL A 100 -15.29 -9.22 -4.17
N SER A 101 -16.61 -9.16 -4.37
CA SER A 101 -17.54 -10.23 -4.03
C SER A 101 -18.28 -10.70 -5.29
N ASP A 102 -18.82 -11.91 -5.27
CA ASP A 102 -19.50 -12.51 -6.44
C ASP A 102 -20.71 -11.71 -6.95
N THR A 103 -21.15 -10.70 -6.21
CA THR A 103 -22.27 -9.82 -6.58
C THR A 103 -21.86 -8.59 -7.37
N THR A 104 -20.56 -8.31 -7.54
CA THR A 104 -20.12 -7.08 -8.22
C THR A 104 -19.91 -7.30 -9.71
N ASN A 105 -20.82 -6.73 -10.51
CA ASN A 105 -20.83 -6.85 -11.96
C ASN A 105 -19.85 -5.85 -12.60
N ARG A 106 -18.55 -6.15 -12.54
CA ARG A 106 -17.50 -5.28 -13.10
C ARG A 106 -17.27 -5.59 -14.57
N THR A 107 -17.26 -4.57 -15.42
CA THR A 107 -16.83 -4.73 -16.82
C THR A 107 -15.30 -4.86 -16.89
N ALA A 108 -14.79 -5.65 -17.85
CA ALA A 108 -13.34 -5.79 -18.06
C ALA A 108 -12.62 -4.43 -18.24
N HIS A 109 -13.32 -3.48 -18.85
CA HIS A 109 -12.86 -2.11 -19.01
C HIS A 109 -12.69 -1.36 -17.68
N ALA A 110 -13.69 -1.46 -16.79
CA ALA A 110 -13.61 -0.86 -15.46
C ALA A 110 -12.48 -1.48 -14.63
N VAL A 111 -12.28 -2.80 -14.72
CA VAL A 111 -11.18 -3.50 -14.04
C VAL A 111 -9.82 -2.95 -14.49
N ARG A 112 -9.60 -2.86 -15.81
CA ARG A 112 -8.34 -2.35 -16.36
C ARG A 112 -8.05 -0.92 -15.86
N TRP A 113 -9.03 -0.03 -15.92
CA TRP A 113 -8.87 1.35 -15.47
C TRP A 113 -8.68 1.48 -13.96
N GLN A 114 -9.36 0.65 -13.18
CA GLN A 114 -9.20 0.65 -11.73
C GLN A 114 -7.80 0.19 -11.35
N SER A 115 -7.34 -0.95 -11.86
CA SER A 115 -5.99 -1.47 -11.58
C SER A 115 -4.92 -0.48 -12.01
N HIS A 116 -5.10 0.16 -13.17
CA HIS A 116 -4.21 1.21 -13.62
C HIS A 116 -4.18 2.40 -12.64
N ALA A 117 -5.34 2.91 -12.24
CA ALA A 117 -5.43 4.03 -11.30
C ALA A 117 -4.83 3.69 -9.92
N MET A 118 -5.00 2.46 -9.44
CA MET A 118 -4.40 1.98 -8.18
C MET A 118 -2.88 1.88 -8.30
N LYS A 119 -2.38 1.33 -9.40
CA LYS A 119 -0.94 1.22 -9.68
C LYS A 119 -0.27 2.59 -9.76
N GLU A 120 -0.87 3.54 -10.49
CA GLU A 120 -0.38 4.91 -10.55
C GLU A 120 -0.38 5.58 -9.18
N LEU A 121 -1.45 5.38 -8.41
CA LEU A 121 -1.52 5.96 -7.08
C LEU A 121 -0.46 5.37 -6.16
N CYS A 122 -0.19 4.08 -6.27
CA CYS A 122 0.89 3.41 -5.56
C CYS A 122 2.26 3.98 -5.96
N ASP A 123 2.54 4.10 -7.25
CA ASP A 123 3.79 4.67 -7.76
C ASP A 123 3.99 6.13 -7.31
N ASN A 124 2.93 6.91 -7.17
CA ASN A 124 3.03 8.31 -6.75
C ASN A 124 3.10 8.51 -5.23
N ILE A 125 2.59 7.55 -4.44
CA ILE A 125 2.47 7.70 -2.98
C ILE A 125 3.48 6.83 -2.25
N ILE A 126 3.71 5.60 -2.70
CA ILE A 126 4.52 4.60 -1.97
C ILE A 126 5.97 4.66 -2.44
N ARG A 127 6.22 4.62 -3.76
CA ARG A 127 7.59 4.61 -4.31
C ARG A 127 8.50 5.73 -3.81
N PRO A 128 8.04 6.98 -3.62
CA PRO A 128 8.90 8.04 -3.08
C PRO A 128 9.42 7.74 -1.67
N TYR A 129 8.78 6.82 -0.94
CA TYR A 129 9.14 6.42 0.41
C TYR A 129 9.65 4.97 0.50
N ASP A 130 10.07 4.37 -0.62
CA ASP A 130 10.53 2.98 -0.63
C ASP A 130 11.69 2.77 0.35
N ASP A 131 12.59 3.75 0.50
CA ASP A 131 13.73 3.65 1.40
C ASP A 131 13.33 3.73 2.88
N GLU A 132 12.41 4.62 3.26
CA GLU A 132 11.86 4.65 4.61
C GLU A 132 11.07 3.39 4.94
N ILE A 133 10.33 2.83 3.96
CA ILE A 133 9.61 1.57 4.12
C ILE A 133 10.63 0.44 4.36
N LYS A 134 11.70 0.34 3.57
CA LYS A 134 12.78 -0.65 3.78
C LYS A 134 13.37 -0.56 5.18
N ASP A 135 13.73 0.65 5.61
CA ASP A 135 14.33 0.88 6.94
C ASP A 135 13.40 0.42 8.07
N LEU A 136 12.10 0.73 7.96
CA LEU A 136 11.09 0.29 8.92
C LEU A 136 10.94 -1.24 8.92
N PHE A 137 10.93 -1.88 7.75
CA PHE A 137 10.90 -3.33 7.62
C PHE A 137 12.10 -3.99 8.28
N LEU A 138 13.32 -3.57 7.94
CA LEU A 138 14.56 -4.13 8.49
C LEU A 138 14.64 -3.92 10.00
N LYS A 139 14.21 -2.75 10.50
CA LYS A 139 14.16 -2.48 11.94
C LYS A 139 13.18 -3.40 12.65
N ARG A 140 12.01 -3.67 12.06
CA ARG A 140 11.00 -4.56 12.62
C ARG A 140 11.43 -6.02 12.59
N LEU A 141 12.06 -6.48 11.50
CA LEU A 141 12.64 -7.82 11.40
C LEU A 141 13.76 -8.04 12.43
N LYS A 142 14.68 -7.07 12.57
CA LYS A 142 15.74 -7.11 13.60
C LYS A 142 15.17 -7.15 15.01
N LYS A 143 14.10 -6.39 15.28
CA LYS A 143 13.40 -6.41 16.57
C LYS A 143 12.69 -7.76 16.81
N GLY A 144 11.97 -8.27 15.82
CA GLY A 144 11.27 -9.56 15.91
C GLY A 144 12.22 -10.73 16.12
N ARG A 145 13.38 -10.75 15.43
CA ARG A 145 14.42 -11.76 15.64
C ARG A 145 15.02 -11.69 17.05
N LYS A 146 15.21 -10.48 17.59
CA LYS A 146 15.69 -10.27 18.96
C LYS A 146 14.66 -10.69 20.02
N GLU A 147 13.37 -10.44 19.77
CA GLU A 147 12.28 -10.86 20.65
C GLU A 147 12.04 -12.38 20.58
N GLY A 148 12.10 -12.98 19.39
CA GLY A 148 12.06 -14.43 19.20
C GLY A 148 13.22 -15.15 19.90
N MET A 149 14.47 -14.68 19.73
CA MET A 149 15.61 -15.21 20.49
C MET A 149 15.45 -15.02 22.01
N ARG A 150 14.85 -13.91 22.47
CA ARG A 150 14.55 -13.73 23.90
C ARG A 150 13.49 -14.70 24.41
N ALA A 151 12.45 -14.96 23.63
CA ALA A 151 11.40 -15.91 23.99
C ALA A 151 11.93 -17.35 24.03
N GLU A 152 12.80 -17.72 23.09
CA GLU A 152 13.43 -19.06 23.04
C GLU A 152 14.42 -19.27 24.21
N VAL A 153 15.23 -18.26 24.53
CA VAL A 153 16.17 -18.33 25.67
C VAL A 153 15.45 -18.40 27.02
N VAL A 154 14.28 -17.75 27.17
CA VAL A 154 13.45 -17.86 28.39
C VAL A 154 12.70 -19.19 28.44
N GLY A 155 12.30 -19.76 27.30
CA GLY A 155 11.70 -21.10 27.21
C GLY A 155 12.68 -22.23 27.53
N ALA A 156 13.97 -22.07 27.18
CA ALA A 156 15.01 -23.05 27.49
C ALA A 156 15.47 -23.05 28.96
N ALA A 157 15.17 -21.99 29.73
CA ALA A 157 15.54 -21.87 31.15
C ALA A 157 14.46 -22.40 32.13
N GLY A 158 13.36 -22.97 31.62
CA GLY A 158 12.18 -23.35 32.41
C GLY A 158 11.81 -24.82 32.32
N SER A 159 12.66 -25.73 32.82
CA SER A 159 12.20 -27.04 33.28
C SER A 159 13.00 -27.50 34.50
N PRO A 160 12.59 -27.09 35.72
CA PRO A 160 12.89 -27.87 36.90
C PRO A 160 11.98 -29.10 36.87
N SER A 161 12.59 -30.25 36.57
CA SER A 161 12.08 -31.58 36.83
C SER A 161 11.39 -31.65 38.21
N ARG A 162 10.06 -31.71 38.23
CA ARG A 162 9.34 -32.16 39.43
C ARG A 162 9.37 -33.69 39.41
N GLY A 163 10.22 -34.25 40.27
CA GLY A 163 10.12 -35.63 40.70
C GLY A 163 8.72 -35.88 41.27
N PHE A 164 8.05 -36.87 40.72
CA PHE A 164 6.81 -37.43 41.23
C PHE A 164 7.22 -38.68 42.00
N GLU A 165 7.36 -38.56 43.32
CA GLU A 165 7.41 -39.71 44.23
C GLU A 165 5.97 -40.01 44.68
N TRP A 166 5.67 -41.31 44.75
CA TRP A 166 4.35 -41.89 45.03
C TRP A 166 3.95 -41.78 46.49
#